data_AF-A0A3C0WHN8-F1
#
_entry.id   AF-A0A3C0WHN8-F1
#
_cell.length_a   1.000
_cell.length_b   1.000
_cell.length_c   1.000
_cell.angle_alpha   90.00
_cell.angle_beta   90.00
_cell.angle_gamma   90.00
#
_symmetry.space_group_name_H-M   'P 1'
#
loop_
_entity.id
_entity.type
_entity.pdbx_description
1 polymer ?
#
loop_
_entity_poly.entity_id
_entity_poly.type
_entity_poly.pdbx_seq_one_letter_code
_entity_poly.pdbx_strand_id
1 'polypeptide(L)'
;MTKSNIFYPDQFQRRQFLQQSVAAATIWSIIPNSLRSELHETNDLKLASFSADVTPPEGHPLCGGWITPVVGVTDTLDAHGIVLLGAGKPIVICAVDWTGILNESHVLWRTEIAKAVGTTPERVAVHCVHQHNAPFACLDADRITQAEGDLPHIVEPEYFHQCVSKVVAAVKGSLNKAKPVTHVGHGESEVDRVA
;
A
#
# COMPACT_ATOMS: atom_id res chain seq x y z
N MET A 1 29.11 -26.83 35.98
CA MET A 1 29.85 -27.53 34.90
C MET A 1 28.82 -28.19 34.00
N THR A 2 28.40 -27.51 32.93
CA THR A 2 27.67 -28.11 31.80
C THR A 2 27.81 -27.15 30.63
N LYS A 3 28.69 -27.49 29.68
CA LYS A 3 28.90 -26.72 28.45
C LYS A 3 27.77 -27.08 27.49
N SER A 4 26.92 -26.12 27.14
CA SER A 4 26.00 -26.23 26.01
C SER A 4 26.80 -26.00 24.72
N ASN A 5 26.97 -27.05 23.92
CA ASN A 5 27.50 -26.96 22.56
C ASN A 5 26.48 -26.23 21.67
N ILE A 6 26.78 -24.99 21.30
CA ILE A 6 26.05 -24.26 20.27
C ILE A 6 26.58 -24.73 18.92
N PHE A 7 25.69 -25.35 18.15
CA PHE A 7 25.88 -25.72 16.75
C PHE A 7 25.89 -24.44 15.91
N TYR A 8 26.97 -24.18 15.16
CA TYR A 8 26.98 -23.15 14.11
C TYR A 8 26.54 -23.80 12.78
N PRO A 9 25.52 -23.27 12.07
CA PRO A 9 25.18 -23.76 10.74
C PRO A 9 26.19 -23.23 9.70
N ASP A 10 26.67 -24.20 8.93
CA ASP A 10 27.29 -24.20 7.59
C ASP A 10 27.87 -22.88 7.03
N GLN A 11 29.20 -22.85 6.86
CA GLN A 11 29.89 -21.81 6.11
C GLN A 11 29.57 -21.94 4.62
N PHE A 12 28.88 -20.95 4.05
CA PHE A 12 28.70 -20.79 2.60
C PHE A 12 30.03 -20.96 1.85
N GLN A 13 30.15 -22.02 1.06
CA GLN A 13 31.38 -22.32 0.32
C GLN A 13 31.47 -21.50 -0.97
N ARG A 14 32.58 -20.77 -1.14
CA ARG A 14 32.94 -19.91 -2.29
C ARG A 14 32.74 -20.56 -3.67
N ARG A 15 32.76 -21.89 -3.77
CA ARG A 15 32.51 -22.65 -5.00
C ARG A 15 31.03 -22.71 -5.40
N GLN A 16 30.10 -22.76 -4.44
CA GLN A 16 28.65 -22.68 -4.72
C GLN A 16 28.27 -21.30 -5.27
N PHE A 17 28.85 -20.22 -4.72
CA PHE A 17 28.62 -18.85 -5.20
C PHE A 17 29.08 -18.67 -6.66
N LEU A 18 30.24 -19.23 -7.01
CA LEU A 18 30.76 -19.17 -8.39
C LEU A 18 29.93 -20.01 -9.37
N GLN A 19 29.43 -21.18 -8.97
CA GLN A 19 28.55 -21.99 -9.81
C GLN A 19 27.16 -21.35 -10.01
N GLN A 20 26.60 -20.69 -8.99
CA GLN A 20 25.33 -19.96 -9.10
C GLN A 20 25.46 -18.71 -9.99
N SER A 21 26.63 -18.06 -10.00
CA SER A 21 26.90 -16.86 -10.80
C SER A 21 26.95 -17.14 -12.31
N VAL A 22 27.45 -18.30 -12.73
CA VAL A 22 27.54 -18.68 -14.16
C VAL A 22 26.18 -19.11 -14.72
N ALA A 23 25.35 -19.79 -13.91
CA ALA A 23 23.98 -20.16 -14.32
C ALA A 23 23.05 -18.95 -14.50
N ALA A 24 23.25 -17.87 -13.74
CA ALA A 24 22.44 -16.65 -13.86
C ALA A 24 22.67 -15.90 -15.19
N ALA A 25 23.88 -15.99 -15.77
CA ALA A 25 24.24 -15.28 -17.00
C ALA A 25 23.56 -15.87 -18.26
N THR A 26 23.28 -17.17 -18.29
CA THR A 26 22.61 -17.83 -19.43
C THR A 26 21.08 -17.74 -19.37
N ILE A 27 20.50 -17.51 -18.19
CA ILE A 27 19.05 -17.36 -18.01
C ILE A 27 18.58 -15.95 -18.42
N TRP A 28 19.39 -14.91 -18.22
CA TRP A 28 19.05 -13.50 -18.51
C TRP A 28 18.57 -13.24 -19.96
N SER A 29 19.10 -14.00 -20.93
CA SER A 29 18.76 -13.88 -22.35
C SER A 29 17.39 -14.46 -22.71
N ILE A 30 16.79 -15.29 -21.84
CA ILE A 30 15.54 -16.03 -22.10
C ILE A 30 14.38 -15.54 -21.22
N ILE A 31 14.66 -14.71 -20.20
CA ILE A 31 13.62 -14.13 -19.34
C ILE A 31 12.78 -13.14 -20.16
N PRO A 32 11.43 -13.27 -20.19
CA PRO A 32 10.56 -12.29 -20.84
C PRO A 32 10.78 -10.91 -20.22
N ASN A 33 10.67 -9.83 -21.01
CA ASN A 33 10.94 -8.46 -20.55
C ASN A 33 10.18 -8.07 -19.27
N SER A 34 9.04 -8.71 -18.98
CA SER A 34 8.26 -8.52 -17.74
C SER A 34 8.95 -9.00 -16.45
N LEU A 35 9.94 -9.90 -16.57
CA LEU A 35 10.68 -10.51 -15.46
C LEU A 35 12.14 -10.06 -15.40
N ARG A 36 12.60 -9.23 -16.35
CA ARG A 36 13.89 -8.55 -16.24
C ARG A 36 13.75 -7.41 -15.23
N SER A 37 14.59 -7.37 -14.20
CA SER A 37 14.75 -6.11 -13.46
C SER A 37 15.32 -5.08 -14.43
N GLU A 38 14.75 -3.88 -14.47
CA GLU A 38 15.37 -2.76 -15.17
C GLU A 38 16.82 -2.61 -14.68
N LEU A 39 17.78 -2.43 -15.60
CA LEU A 39 19.15 -2.11 -15.23
C LEU A 39 19.09 -0.85 -14.35
N HIS A 40 19.50 -0.98 -13.08
CA HIS A 40 19.51 0.15 -12.15
C HIS A 40 20.57 1.14 -12.62
N GLU A 41 20.14 2.24 -13.25
CA GLU A 41 20.89 3.47 -13.13
C GLU A 41 20.77 3.95 -11.69
N THR A 42 21.91 4.22 -11.06
CA THR A 42 21.99 4.80 -9.72
C THR A 42 21.51 6.25 -9.78
N ASN A 43 20.20 6.44 -9.83
CA ASN A 43 19.59 7.74 -9.66
C ASN A 43 19.47 8.04 -8.16
N ASP A 44 19.77 9.28 -7.78
CA ASP A 44 19.58 9.73 -6.39
C ASP A 44 18.12 9.50 -5.97
N LEU A 45 17.93 8.67 -4.94
CA LEU A 45 16.60 8.37 -4.41
C LEU A 45 15.92 9.65 -3.93
N LYS A 46 14.62 9.78 -4.21
CA LYS A 46 13.81 10.90 -3.71
C LYS A 46 12.50 10.39 -3.12
N LEU A 47 12.00 11.08 -2.09
CA LEU A 47 10.71 10.82 -1.45
C LEU A 47 9.81 12.04 -1.60
N ALA A 48 8.59 11.82 -2.10
CA ALA A 48 7.48 12.76 -1.99
C ALA A 48 6.46 12.23 -0.98
N SER A 49 5.86 13.10 -0.18
CA SER A 49 4.77 12.76 0.74
C SER A 49 3.46 13.38 0.26
N PHE A 50 2.35 12.68 0.44
CA PHE A 50 1.01 13.16 0.13
C PHE A 50 0.03 12.84 1.25
N SER A 51 -1.06 13.60 1.30
CA SER A 51 -2.20 13.40 2.20
C SER A 51 -3.48 13.77 1.47
N ALA A 52 -4.58 13.08 1.77
CA ALA A 52 -5.91 13.45 1.30
C ALA A 52 -6.99 13.06 2.31
N ASP A 53 -7.97 13.94 2.50
CA ASP A 53 -9.15 13.69 3.33
C ASP A 53 -10.04 12.62 2.70
N VAL A 54 -10.29 11.56 3.48
CA VAL A 54 -11.15 10.42 3.18
C VAL A 54 -12.20 10.21 4.29
N THR A 55 -12.67 11.31 4.88
CA THR A 55 -13.70 11.33 5.91
C THR A 55 -15.08 11.08 5.28
N PRO A 56 -15.84 10.08 5.76
CA PRO A 56 -17.18 9.81 5.26
C PRO A 56 -18.17 10.90 5.68
N PRO A 57 -19.15 11.24 4.83
CA PRO A 57 -20.20 12.20 5.18
C PRO A 57 -21.16 11.63 6.23
N GLU A 58 -21.93 12.51 6.88
CA GLU A 58 -23.01 12.10 7.79
C GLU A 58 -24.00 11.17 7.08
N GLY A 59 -24.45 10.12 7.78
CA GLY A 59 -25.32 9.09 7.24
C GLY A 59 -24.61 7.95 6.49
N HIS A 60 -23.33 8.10 6.14
CA HIS A 60 -22.60 7.04 5.42
C HIS A 60 -22.41 5.79 6.30
N PRO A 61 -22.54 4.57 5.73
CA PRO A 61 -22.33 3.31 6.46
C PRO A 61 -20.90 3.21 6.99
N LEU A 62 -20.76 2.72 8.22
CA LEU A 62 -19.47 2.43 8.85
C LEU A 62 -19.31 0.93 9.04
N CYS A 63 -18.06 0.45 9.00
CA CYS A 63 -17.73 -0.97 9.16
C CYS A 63 -18.61 -1.88 8.26
N GLY A 64 -18.83 -1.49 7.00
CA GLY A 64 -19.62 -2.28 6.04
C GLY A 64 -21.12 -2.32 6.35
N GLY A 65 -21.62 -1.33 7.09
CA GLY A 65 -23.02 -1.25 7.52
C GLY A 65 -23.34 -2.03 8.80
N TRP A 66 -22.34 -2.54 9.52
CA TRP A 66 -22.55 -3.34 10.74
C TRP A 66 -22.75 -2.51 12.01
N ILE A 67 -22.45 -1.22 11.98
CA ILE A 67 -22.60 -0.32 13.12
C ILE A 67 -23.41 0.92 12.73
N THR A 68 -23.76 1.74 13.71
CA THR A 68 -24.43 3.03 13.48
C THR A 68 -23.68 3.83 12.41
N PRO A 69 -24.38 4.33 11.37
CA PRO A 69 -23.78 5.22 10.38
C PRO A 69 -23.18 6.47 11.02
N VAL A 70 -22.43 7.24 10.23
CA VAL A 70 -21.84 8.50 10.70
C VAL A 70 -22.93 9.42 11.26
N VAL A 71 -22.78 9.83 12.52
CA VAL A 71 -23.63 10.84 13.19
C VAL A 71 -22.85 12.11 13.55
N GLY A 72 -21.56 12.16 13.19
CA GLY A 72 -20.63 13.23 13.50
C GLY A 72 -19.19 12.79 13.30
N VAL A 73 -18.28 13.76 13.24
CA VAL A 73 -16.84 13.55 13.05
C VAL A 73 -16.12 14.18 14.24
N THR A 74 -15.41 13.35 15.01
CA THR A 74 -14.54 13.85 16.10
C THR A 74 -13.15 14.18 15.56
N ASP A 75 -12.57 13.24 14.82
CA ASP A 75 -11.31 13.38 14.11
C ASP A 75 -11.51 13.04 12.63
N THR A 76 -10.86 13.77 11.73
CA THR A 76 -10.89 13.48 10.29
C THR A 76 -10.18 12.16 9.98
N LEU A 77 -10.58 11.52 8.89
CA LEU A 77 -9.90 10.33 8.38
C LEU A 77 -9.07 10.72 7.17
N ASP A 78 -7.80 10.34 7.16
CA ASP A 78 -6.86 10.70 6.12
C ASP A 78 -6.27 9.48 5.40
N ALA A 79 -5.89 9.68 4.15
CA ALA A 79 -5.00 8.81 3.41
C ALA A 79 -3.62 9.45 3.36
N HIS A 80 -2.65 8.85 4.05
CA HIS A 80 -1.27 9.31 4.10
C HIS A 80 -0.36 8.37 3.30
N GLY A 81 0.55 8.94 2.51
CA GLY A 81 1.48 8.11 1.78
C GLY A 81 2.75 8.78 1.32
N ILE A 82 3.64 7.94 0.80
CA ILE A 82 4.91 8.34 0.23
C ILE A 82 5.09 7.74 -1.16
N VAL A 83 5.80 8.47 -2.02
CA VAL A 83 6.26 8.01 -3.34
C VAL A 83 7.78 7.99 -3.33
N LEU A 84 8.37 6.81 -3.51
CA LEU A 84 9.79 6.62 -3.71
C LEU A 84 10.12 6.68 -5.21
N LEU A 85 11.04 7.56 -5.56
CA LEU A 85 11.56 7.80 -6.92
C LEU A 85 13.05 7.42 -6.96
N GLY A 86 13.55 7.11 -8.17
CA GLY A 86 14.96 6.78 -8.40
C GLY A 86 15.30 5.29 -8.39
N ALA A 87 14.33 4.41 -8.07
CA ALA A 87 14.46 2.95 -8.08
C ALA A 87 13.70 2.31 -9.27
N GLY A 88 13.92 2.83 -10.48
CA GLY A 88 13.09 2.55 -11.66
C GLY A 88 11.76 3.32 -11.63
N LYS A 89 10.66 2.69 -12.05
CA LYS A 89 9.30 3.25 -11.92
C LYS A 89 8.93 3.62 -10.47
N PRO A 90 8.07 4.61 -10.21
CA PRO A 90 7.73 4.99 -8.83
C PRO A 90 7.18 3.84 -7.98
N ILE A 91 7.51 3.84 -6.69
CA ILE A 91 6.92 2.92 -5.70
C ILE A 91 6.08 3.77 -4.73
N VAL A 92 4.85 3.35 -4.45
CA VAL A 92 3.92 4.08 -3.58
C VAL A 92 3.54 3.23 -2.38
N ILE A 93 3.60 3.83 -1.20
CA ILE A 93 3.05 3.26 0.04
C ILE A 93 2.00 4.23 0.54
N CYS A 94 0.79 3.73 0.76
CA CYS A 94 -0.36 4.50 1.23
C CYS A 94 -1.01 3.77 2.41
N ALA A 95 -1.25 4.48 3.50
CA ALA A 95 -2.08 4.06 4.61
C ALA A 95 -3.35 4.91 4.62
N VAL A 96 -4.49 4.27 4.85
CA VAL A 96 -5.82 4.90 4.83
C VAL A 96 -6.48 4.66 6.18
N ASP A 97 -7.02 5.71 6.78
CA ASP A 97 -7.75 5.68 8.06
C ASP A 97 -9.14 5.04 7.95
N TRP A 98 -9.22 3.89 7.29
CA TRP A 98 -10.44 3.12 7.08
C TRP A 98 -10.37 1.78 7.81
N THR A 99 -11.53 1.16 8.02
CA THR A 99 -11.58 -0.23 8.47
C THR A 99 -10.95 -1.13 7.41
N GLY A 100 -11.21 -0.90 6.12
CA GLY A 100 -10.60 -1.73 5.09
C GLY A 100 -11.06 -1.40 3.68
N ILE A 101 -10.24 -1.83 2.72
CA ILE A 101 -10.50 -1.75 1.28
C ILE A 101 -10.20 -3.14 0.72
N LEU A 102 -11.20 -3.79 0.13
CA LEU A 102 -11.14 -5.23 -0.21
C LEU A 102 -11.31 -5.46 -1.70
N ASN A 103 -10.84 -6.63 -2.16
CA ASN A 103 -11.14 -7.18 -3.49
C ASN A 103 -10.93 -6.15 -4.62
N GLU A 104 -11.93 -5.97 -5.50
CA GLU A 104 -11.83 -5.03 -6.62
C GLU A 104 -11.61 -3.59 -6.18
N SER A 105 -12.13 -3.19 -5.01
CA SER A 105 -11.92 -1.83 -4.48
C SER A 105 -10.44 -1.60 -4.20
N HIS A 106 -9.74 -2.61 -3.65
CA HIS A 106 -8.30 -2.53 -3.40
C HIS A 106 -7.50 -2.47 -4.70
N VAL A 107 -7.89 -3.30 -5.67
CA VAL A 107 -7.28 -3.32 -7.00
C VAL A 107 -7.47 -1.97 -7.70
N LEU A 108 -8.66 -1.38 -7.62
CA LEU A 108 -8.98 -0.08 -8.21
C LEU A 108 -8.12 1.03 -7.62
N TRP A 109 -8.02 1.12 -6.28
CA TRP A 109 -7.15 2.10 -5.61
C TRP A 109 -5.71 2.00 -6.08
N ARG A 110 -5.14 0.79 -6.08
CA ARG A 110 -3.77 0.56 -6.54
C ARG A 110 -3.58 0.93 -8.00
N THR A 111 -4.57 0.62 -8.84
CA THR A 111 -4.52 0.88 -10.28
C THR A 111 -4.55 2.38 -10.59
N GLU A 112 -5.47 3.13 -9.99
CA GLU A 112 -5.59 4.57 -10.23
C GLU A 112 -4.40 5.35 -9.66
N ILE A 113 -3.91 4.99 -8.48
CA ILE A 113 -2.66 5.56 -7.93
C ILE A 113 -1.48 5.24 -8.85
N ALA A 114 -1.36 3.99 -9.31
CA ALA A 114 -0.27 3.58 -10.18
C ALA A 114 -0.25 4.38 -11.48
N LYS A 115 -1.41 4.53 -12.11
CA LYS A 115 -1.62 5.35 -13.31
C LYS A 115 -1.24 6.82 -13.06
N ALA A 116 -1.61 7.37 -11.90
CA ALA A 116 -1.35 8.78 -11.57
C ALA A 116 0.14 9.12 -11.51
N VAL A 117 0.98 8.16 -11.11
CA VAL A 117 2.44 8.36 -10.98
C VAL A 117 3.24 7.67 -12.08
N GLY A 118 2.60 7.00 -13.04
CA GLY A 118 3.28 6.30 -14.13
C GLY A 118 4.01 5.03 -13.70
N THR A 119 3.44 4.26 -12.76
CA THR A 119 3.95 2.95 -12.33
C THR A 119 2.94 1.83 -12.59
N THR A 120 3.15 0.64 -12.02
CA THR A 120 2.21 -0.48 -12.09
C THR A 120 1.56 -0.74 -10.73
N PRO A 121 0.36 -1.38 -10.67
CA PRO A 121 -0.31 -1.68 -9.41
C PRO A 121 0.57 -2.48 -8.43
N GLU A 122 1.47 -3.34 -8.91
CA GLU A 122 2.42 -4.14 -8.12
C GLU A 122 3.43 -3.29 -7.34
N ARG A 123 3.66 -2.04 -7.78
CA ARG A 123 4.50 -1.06 -7.07
C ARG A 123 3.70 -0.11 -6.19
N VAL A 124 2.41 -0.38 -5.96
CA VAL A 124 1.54 0.40 -5.08
C VAL A 124 1.01 -0.49 -3.97
N ALA A 125 1.36 -0.16 -2.73
CA ALA A 125 0.83 -0.79 -1.54
C ALA A 125 -0.16 0.16 -0.85
N VAL A 126 -1.41 -0.29 -0.70
CA VAL A 126 -2.47 0.43 0.02
C VAL A 126 -2.88 -0.42 1.22
N HIS A 127 -2.80 0.16 2.41
CA HIS A 127 -3.14 -0.47 3.68
C HIS A 127 -4.20 0.34 4.40
N CYS A 128 -4.92 -0.31 5.31
CA CYS A 128 -5.90 0.34 6.18
C CYS A 128 -5.47 0.20 7.63
N VAL A 129 -5.70 1.24 8.42
CA VAL A 129 -5.38 1.24 9.87
C VAL A 129 -6.28 0.29 10.66
N HIS A 130 -7.49 0.01 10.14
CA HIS A 130 -8.42 -0.97 10.70
C HIS A 130 -9.17 -0.51 11.97
N GLN A 131 -9.39 0.80 12.13
CA GLN A 131 -10.35 1.32 13.12
C GLN A 131 -11.79 1.02 12.68
N HIS A 132 -12.69 0.74 13.62
CA HIS A 132 -14.06 0.31 13.31
C HIS A 132 -15.07 1.46 13.11
N ASN A 133 -14.78 2.67 13.56
CA ASN A 133 -15.59 3.86 13.26
C ASN A 133 -15.20 4.49 11.92
N ALA A 134 -14.99 3.64 10.90
CA ALA A 134 -14.57 4.07 9.57
C ALA A 134 -15.18 3.17 8.47
N PRO A 135 -15.05 3.54 7.19
CA PRO A 135 -15.56 2.74 6.07
C PRO A 135 -14.88 1.37 5.94
N PHE A 136 -15.64 0.36 5.49
CA PHE A 136 -15.15 -0.95 5.06
C PHE A 136 -15.65 -1.23 3.65
N ALA A 137 -14.80 -0.97 2.66
CA ALA A 137 -15.20 -0.80 1.27
C ALA A 137 -14.93 -2.05 0.42
N CYS A 138 -15.99 -2.59 -0.19
CA CYS A 138 -15.92 -3.61 -1.22
C CYS A 138 -17.08 -3.39 -2.21
N LEU A 139 -16.78 -2.79 -3.37
CA LEU A 139 -17.79 -2.49 -4.38
C LEU A 139 -18.47 -3.78 -4.92
N ASP A 140 -17.76 -4.91 -4.93
CA ASP A 140 -18.31 -6.19 -5.34
C ASP A 140 -19.37 -6.68 -4.35
N ALA A 141 -19.05 -6.61 -3.06
CA ALA A 141 -19.98 -6.98 -2.01
C ALA A 141 -21.16 -6.02 -1.95
N ASP A 142 -20.93 -4.71 -2.16
CA ASP A 142 -22.01 -3.74 -2.27
C ASP A 142 -22.98 -4.13 -3.39
N ARG A 143 -22.47 -4.43 -4.59
CA ARG A 143 -23.28 -4.88 -5.72
C ARG A 143 -24.10 -6.13 -5.42
N ILE A 144 -23.54 -7.09 -4.68
CA ILE A 144 -24.26 -8.29 -4.24
C ILE A 144 -25.36 -7.90 -3.26
N THR A 145 -25.07 -7.09 -2.25
CA THR A 145 -26.07 -6.67 -1.25
C THR A 145 -27.20 -5.86 -1.87
N GLN A 146 -26.89 -5.01 -2.83
CA GLN A 146 -27.88 -4.19 -3.55
C GLN A 146 -28.76 -5.01 -4.50
N ALA A 147 -28.38 -6.25 -4.82
CA ALA A 147 -29.24 -7.16 -5.55
C ALA A 147 -30.36 -7.76 -4.68
N GLU A 148 -30.25 -7.68 -3.35
CA GLU A 148 -31.14 -8.34 -2.39
C GLU A 148 -32.33 -7.46 -1.92
N GLY A 149 -32.80 -6.54 -2.77
CA GLY A 149 -34.00 -5.76 -2.49
C GLY A 149 -33.72 -4.46 -1.74
N ASP A 150 -34.02 -4.39 -0.45
CA ASP A 150 -34.09 -3.16 0.34
C ASP A 150 -32.91 -2.95 1.32
N LEU A 151 -31.83 -3.70 1.14
CA LEU A 151 -30.63 -3.54 1.97
C LEU A 151 -29.92 -2.21 1.67
N PRO A 152 -29.46 -1.49 2.72
CA PRO A 152 -28.67 -0.28 2.52
C PRO A 152 -27.30 -0.62 1.88
N HIS A 153 -26.69 0.38 1.25
CA HIS A 153 -25.30 0.26 0.80
C HIS A 153 -24.37 -0.07 1.97
N ILE A 154 -23.37 -0.92 1.71
CA ILE A 154 -22.29 -1.18 2.68
C ILE A 154 -21.18 -0.12 2.57
N VAL A 155 -21.09 0.51 1.40
CA VAL A 155 -20.26 1.69 1.10
C VAL A 155 -20.94 2.45 -0.02
N GLU A 156 -21.04 3.78 0.09
CA GLU A 156 -21.62 4.58 -0.99
C GLU A 156 -20.63 4.69 -2.17
N PRO A 157 -20.99 4.23 -3.40
CA PRO A 157 -20.04 4.16 -4.50
C PRO A 157 -19.49 5.53 -4.93
N GLU A 158 -20.33 6.57 -4.92
CA GLU A 158 -19.91 7.92 -5.30
C GLU A 158 -18.86 8.48 -4.33
N TYR A 159 -19.11 8.36 -3.02
CA TYR A 159 -18.15 8.72 -1.99
C TYR A 159 -16.82 7.98 -2.15
N PHE A 160 -16.88 6.67 -2.41
CA PHE A 160 -15.69 5.85 -2.65
C PHE A 160 -14.84 6.39 -3.81
N HIS A 161 -15.46 6.67 -4.95
CA HIS A 161 -14.76 7.18 -6.13
C HIS A 161 -14.22 8.60 -5.95
N GLN A 162 -14.91 9.44 -5.18
CA GLN A 162 -14.40 10.76 -4.79
C GLN A 162 -13.14 10.64 -3.94
N CYS A 163 -13.10 9.72 -2.97
CA CYS A 163 -11.90 9.47 -2.16
C CYS A 163 -10.71 9.02 -3.02
N VAL A 164 -10.91 8.08 -3.94
CA VAL A 164 -9.88 7.66 -4.90
C VAL A 164 -9.36 8.86 -5.69
N SER A 165 -10.26 9.70 -6.19
CA SER A 165 -9.90 10.87 -7.00
C SER A 165 -9.09 11.90 -6.21
N LYS A 166 -9.46 12.15 -4.95
CA LYS A 166 -8.70 13.03 -4.04
C LYS A 166 -7.29 12.49 -3.79
N VAL A 167 -7.15 11.20 -3.51
CA VAL A 167 -5.84 10.55 -3.30
C VAL A 167 -4.99 10.60 -4.56
N VAL A 168 -5.57 10.32 -5.73
CA VAL A 168 -4.90 10.43 -7.04
C VAL A 168 -4.40 11.86 -7.30
N ALA A 169 -5.22 12.87 -6.99
CA ALA A 169 -4.81 14.26 -7.12
C ALA A 169 -3.66 14.61 -6.17
N ALA A 170 -3.74 14.17 -4.91
CA ALA A 170 -2.72 14.41 -3.90
C ALA A 170 -1.37 13.74 -4.25
N VAL A 171 -1.38 12.47 -4.65
CA VAL A 171 -0.15 11.75 -5.02
C VAL A 171 0.50 12.39 -6.25
N LYS A 172 -0.28 12.72 -7.28
CA LYS A 172 0.23 13.41 -8.48
C LYS A 172 0.81 14.78 -8.17
N GLY A 173 0.12 15.55 -7.33
CA GLY A 173 0.55 16.87 -6.88
C GLY A 173 1.74 16.87 -5.91
N SER A 174 2.14 15.71 -5.41
CA SER A 174 3.30 15.58 -4.51
C SER A 174 4.63 15.43 -5.25
N LEU A 175 4.62 14.93 -6.50
CA LEU A 175 5.83 14.51 -7.21
C LEU A 175 6.86 15.64 -7.40
N ASN A 176 6.39 16.88 -7.64
CA ASN A 176 7.26 18.05 -7.79
C ASN A 176 7.87 18.54 -6.46
N LYS A 177 7.44 17.98 -5.33
CA LYS A 177 7.96 18.30 -3.98
C LYS A 177 8.91 17.22 -3.44
N ALA A 178 9.28 16.25 -4.28
CA ALA A 178 10.14 15.15 -3.87
C ALA A 178 11.52 15.65 -3.39
N LYS A 179 11.96 15.15 -2.23
CA LYS A 179 13.24 15.52 -1.60
C LYS A 179 14.25 14.37 -1.68
N PRO A 180 15.55 14.63 -1.80
CA PRO A 180 16.57 13.58 -1.75
C PRO A 180 16.48 12.75 -0.47
N VAL A 181 16.58 11.43 -0.62
CA VAL A 181 16.77 10.51 0.50
C VAL A 181 18.26 10.52 0.84
N THR A 182 18.59 10.84 2.09
CA THR A 182 19.99 10.86 2.55
C THR A 182 20.34 9.61 3.35
N HIS A 183 19.42 9.16 4.21
CA HIS A 183 19.60 8.01 5.10
C HIS A 183 18.25 7.33 5.31
N VAL A 184 18.29 6.04 5.65
CA VAL A 184 17.12 5.29 6.14
C VAL A 184 17.43 4.86 7.57
N GLY A 185 16.58 5.30 8.51
CA GLY A 185 16.65 4.90 9.91
C GLY A 185 15.55 3.89 10.23
N HIS A 186 15.84 2.96 11.13
CA HIS A 186 14.84 2.05 11.71
C HIS A 186 14.97 2.05 13.23
N GLY A 187 13.86 1.85 13.91
CA GLY A 187 13.79 1.76 15.37
C GLY A 187 12.64 0.84 15.75
N GLU A 188 12.84 0.10 16.83
CA GLU A 188 11.88 -0.85 17.38
C GLU A 188 11.90 -0.73 18.90
N SER A 189 10.73 -0.87 19.53
CA SER A 189 10.56 -0.88 20.98
C SER A 189 9.38 -1.79 21.34
N GLU A 190 9.44 -2.38 22.53
CA GLU A 190 8.31 -3.12 23.11
C GLU A 190 7.14 -2.17 23.41
N VAL A 191 5.92 -2.65 23.15
CA VAL A 191 4.66 -1.96 23.47
C VAL A 191 4.02 -2.72 24.64
N ASP A 192 4.07 -2.14 25.84
CA ASP A 192 3.58 -2.79 27.07
C ASP A 192 2.04 -2.85 27.13
N ARG A 193 1.31 -1.93 26.46
CA ARG A 193 -0.17 -1.92 26.35
C ARG A 193 -0.63 -1.11 25.14
N VAL A 194 -1.86 -1.36 24.66
CA VAL A 194 -2.60 -0.46 23.75
C VAL A 194 -3.61 0.37 24.54
N ALA A 195 -3.77 1.65 24.17
CA ALA A 195 -4.69 2.60 24.81
C ALA A 195 -6.15 2.31 24.43
#